data_AF-A0A2N0TFL7-F1
#
_entry.id   AF-A0A2N0TFL7-F1
#
_cell.length_a   1.000
_cell.length_b   1.000
_cell.length_c   1.000
_cell.angle_alpha   90.00
_cell.angle_beta   90.00
_cell.angle_gamma   90.00
#
_symmetry.space_group_name_H-M   'P 1'
#
loop_
_entity.id
_entity.type
_entity.pdbx_description
1 polymer ?
#
loop_
_entity_poly.entity_id
_entity_poly.type
_entity_poly.pdbx_seq_one_letter_code
_entity_poly.pdbx_strand_id
1 'polypeptide(L)' 'MKNQGTNSWKGFGKETYWNEYWREGDTVVQYKCRKAKFFDGDENVHDEDKTEVCSWAVGDLSMPEWLEQYL' A
#
# COMPACT_ATOMS: atom_id res chain seq x y z
N MET A 1 -1.99 -48.06 -5.65
CA MET A 1 -2.35 -46.92 -4.79
C MET A 1 -1.74 -45.68 -5.39
N LYS A 2 -2.54 -44.71 -5.85
CA LYS A 2 -2.03 -43.47 -6.46
C LYS A 2 -1.75 -42.48 -5.33
N ASN A 3 -0.48 -42.11 -5.16
CA ASN A 3 -0.05 -41.08 -4.21
C ASN A 3 -0.82 -39.80 -4.51
N GLN A 4 -1.60 -39.34 -3.52
CA GLN A 4 -2.21 -38.02 -3.53
C GLN A 4 -1.08 -37.01 -3.41
N GLY A 5 -0.60 -36.50 -4.55
CA GLY A 5 0.21 -35.29 -4.57
C GLY A 5 -0.67 -34.17 -4.02
N THR A 6 -0.31 -33.66 -2.85
CA THR A 6 -0.90 -32.45 -2.29
C THR A 6 -0.80 -31.36 -3.35
N ASN A 7 -1.94 -30.98 -3.91
CA ASN A 7 -2.05 -29.82 -4.80
C ASN A 7 -1.58 -28.60 -4.00
N SER A 8 -0.32 -28.21 -4.18
CA SER A 8 0.23 -26.98 -3.62
C SER A 8 -0.57 -25.81 -4.18
N TRP A 9 -1.38 -25.19 -3.33
CA TRP A 9 -2.21 -24.05 -3.69
C TRP A 9 -1.31 -22.90 -4.15
N LYS A 10 -1.49 -22.46 -5.40
CA LYS A 10 -0.84 -21.25 -5.92
C LYS A 10 -1.29 -20.03 -5.12
N GLY A 11 -0.36 -19.46 -4.35
CA GLY A 11 -0.18 -18.02 -4.15
C GLY A 11 -1.43 -17.15 -4.06
N PHE A 12 -2.32 -17.40 -3.09
CA PHE A 12 -3.29 -16.39 -2.68
C PHE A 12 -2.62 -15.44 -1.69
N GLY A 13 -1.73 -14.58 -2.22
CA GLY A 13 -1.22 -13.47 -1.44
C GLY A 13 -2.32 -12.43 -1.26
N LYS A 14 -2.58 -11.99 -0.02
CA LYS A 14 -3.52 -10.90 0.23
C LYS A 14 -2.74 -9.59 0.14
N GLU A 15 -3.08 -8.78 -0.86
CA GLU A 15 -2.57 -7.43 -1.00
C GLU A 15 -3.61 -6.42 -0.47
N THR A 16 -3.14 -5.35 0.15
CA THR A 16 -3.95 -4.23 0.61
C THR A 16 -3.25 -2.94 0.23
N TYR A 17 -4.02 -1.98 -0.28
CA TYR A 17 -3.53 -0.68 -0.73
C TYR A 17 -4.29 0.42 -0.01
N TRP A 18 -3.58 1.47 0.40
CA TRP A 18 -4.19 2.67 0.98
C TRP A 18 -3.34 3.89 0.62
N ASN A 19 -3.95 5.07 0.71
CA ASN A 19 -3.23 6.33 0.60
C ASN A 19 -3.00 6.88 2.00
N GLU A 20 -1.81 7.41 2.25
CA GLU A 20 -1.51 8.21 3.42
C GLU A 20 -1.21 9.64 2.99
N TYR A 21 -1.63 10.61 3.79
CA TYR A 21 -1.40 12.02 3.56
C TYR A 21 -0.69 12.58 4.79
N TRP A 22 0.48 13.16 4.58
CA TRP A 22 1.32 13.68 5.65
C TRP A 22 1.49 15.18 5.44
N ARG A 23 1.32 15.96 6.51
CA ARG A 23 1.56 17.40 6.49
C ARG A 23 2.94 17.69 7.07
N GLU A 24 3.79 18.30 6.24
CA GLU A 24 5.14 18.75 6.59
C GLU A 24 5.18 20.27 6.44
N GLY A 25 4.85 20.97 7.53
CA GLY A 25 4.72 22.43 7.52
C GLY A 25 3.58 22.89 6.58
N ASP A 26 3.97 23.58 5.51
CA ASP A 26 3.08 24.12 4.48
C ASP A 26 2.98 23.23 3.24
N THR A 27 3.48 21.99 3.32
CA THR A 27 3.39 21.00 2.24
C THR A 27 2.63 19.77 2.70
N VAL A 28 1.80 19.22 1.84
CA VAL A 28 1.05 17.98 2.03
C VAL A 28 1.58 16.95 1.05
N VAL A 29 2.02 15.80 1.54
CA VAL A 29 2.60 14.73 0.73
C VAL A 29 1.67 13.52 0.74
N GLN A 30 1.30 13.03 -0.44
CA GLN A 30 0.57 11.79 -0.63
C GLN A 30 1.54 10.64 -0.84
N TYR A 31 1.39 9.60 -0.03
CA TYR A 31 2.03 8.32 -0.22
C TYR A 31 1.00 7.27 -0.64
N LYS A 32 1.40 6.42 -1.58
CA LYS A 32 0.71 5.17 -1.88
C LYS A 32 1.38 4.06 -1.09
N CYS A 33 0.61 3.43 -0.21
CA CYS A 33 1.07 2.36 0.64
C CYS A 33 0.52 1.02 0.15
N ARG A 34 1.31 -0.03 0.33
CA ARG A 34 0.97 -1.39 -0.03
C ARG A 34 1.43 -2.32 1.09
N LYS A 35 0.61 -3.29 1.43
CA LYS A 35 0.99 -4.45 2.23
C LYS A 35 0.62 -5.72 1.49
N ALA A 36 1.60 -6.59 1.30
CA ALA A 36 1.40 -7.90 0.71
C ALA A 36 1.85 -8.96 1.70
N LYS A 37 1.07 -10.04 1.80
CA LYS A 37 1.49 -11.27 2.47
C LYS A 37 1.45 -12.38 1.45
N PHE A 38 2.57 -13.08 1.25
CA PHE A 38 2.66 -14.22 0.34
C PHE A 38 3.55 -15.32 0.93
N PHE A 39 3.43 -16.53 0.40
CA PHE A 39 4.28 -17.66 0.77
C PHE A 39 5.35 -17.85 -0.30
N ASP A 40 6.62 -17.82 0.06
CA ASP A 40 7.74 -17.88 -0.89
C ASP A 40 8.19 -19.32 -1.21
N GLY A 41 7.65 -20.31 -0.49
CA GLY A 41 8.01 -21.72 -0.61
C GLY A 41 8.59 -22.31 0.67
N ASP A 42 9.11 -21.46 1.56
CA ASP A 42 9.68 -21.84 2.87
C ASP A 42 8.88 -21.16 4.01
N GLU A 43 8.62 -19.86 3.89
CA GLU A 43 7.94 -19.07 4.93
C GLU A 43 6.88 -18.09 4.39
N ASN A 44 6.12 -17.52 5.33
CA ASN A 44 5.20 -16.42 5.03
C ASN A 44 5.96 -15.11 5.05
N VAL A 45 6.14 -14.49 3.89
CA VAL A 45 6.75 -13.17 3.74
C VAL A 45 5.70 -12.09 3.94
N HIS A 46 6.06 -11.07 4.70
CA HIS A 46 5.32 -9.83 4.86
C HIS A 46 6.10 -8.70 4.17
N ASP A 47 5.51 -8.11 3.14
CA ASP A 47 6.10 -7.05 2.32
C ASP A 47 5.27 -5.77 2.51
N GLU A 48 5.93 -4.68 2.89
CA GLU A 48 5.31 -3.37 3.06
C GLU A 48 6.09 -2.35 2.26
N ASP A 49 5.40 -1.62 1.39
CA ASP A 49 5.98 -0.57 0.56
C ASP A 49 5.22 0.74 0.78
N LYS A 50 5.98 1.83 0.77
CA LYS A 50 5.47 3.20 0.87
C LYS A 50 6.20 4.06 -0.14
N THR A 51 5.46 4.52 -1.14
CA THR A 51 6.00 5.31 -2.24
C THR A 51 5.34 6.69 -2.27
N GLU A 52 6.13 7.76 -2.33
CA GLU A 52 5.63 9.11 -2.56
C GLU A 52 5.08 9.22 -3.98
N VAL A 53 3.89 9.81 -4.12
CA VAL A 53 3.23 9.96 -5.42
C VAL A 53 3.02 11.41 -5.82
N CYS A 54 2.61 12.25 -4.86
CA CYS A 54 2.34 13.66 -5.09
C CYS A 54 2.68 14.48 -3.84
N SER A 55 2.96 15.76 -4.05
CA SER A 55 3.02 16.76 -2.99
C SER A 55 2.36 18.06 -3.45
N TRP A 56 1.75 18.77 -2.51
CA TRP A 56 1.03 20.02 -2.74
C TRP A 56 1.39 21.03 -1.66
N ALA A 57 1.44 22.32 -2.01
CA ALA A 57 1.41 23.36 -1.00
C ALA A 57 0.00 23.42 -0.37
N VAL A 58 -0.08 23.83 0.90
CA VAL A 58 -1.37 24.08 1.56
C VAL A 58 -2.10 25.21 0.82
N GLY A 59 -3.34 24.96 0.39
CA GLY A 59 -4.15 25.88 -0.41
C GLY A 59 -3.83 25.89 -1.91
N ASP A 60 -3.01 24.96 -2.39
CA ASP A 60 -2.79 24.77 -3.83
C ASP A 60 -4.08 24.29 -4.52
N LEU A 61 -4.46 24.94 -5.62
CA LEU A 61 -5.66 24.61 -6.40
C LEU A 61 -5.65 23.18 -6.99
N SER A 62 -4.47 22.56 -7.09
CA SER A 62 -4.31 21.17 -7.52
C SER A 62 -4.45 20.16 -6.38
N MET A 63 -4.48 20.62 -5.12
CA MET A 63 -4.75 19.78 -3.97
C MET A 63 -6.26 19.45 -3.91
N PRO A 64 -6.65 18.21 -3.61
CA PRO A 64 -8.07 17.87 -3.52
C PRO A 64 -8.77 18.64 -2.39
N GLU A 65 -9.90 19.28 -2.69
CA GLU A 65 -10.70 20.07 -1.72
C GLU A 65 -11.11 19.26 -0.48
N TRP A 66 -11.38 17.96 -0.64
CA TRP A 66 -11.72 17.11 0.50
C TRP A 66 -10.55 16.95 1.48
N LEU A 67 -9.30 17.08 1.02
CA LEU A 67 -8.11 16.95 1.85
C LEU A 67 -7.91 18.20 2.71
N GLU A 68 -8.26 19.39 2.19
CA GLU A 68 -8.20 20.67 2.93
C GLU A 68 -9.00 20.64 4.23
N GLN A 69 -10.08 19.85 4.28
CA GLN A 69 -10.93 19.71 5.47
C GLN A 69 -10.25 18.96 6.63
N TYR A 70 -9.10 18.30 6.38
CA TYR A 70 -8.37 17.48 7.35
C TYR A 70 -6.96 18.01 7.66
N LEU A 71 -6.58 19.19 7.14
CA LEU A 71 -5.25 19.80 7.34
C LEU A 71 -5.11 20.60 8.63
#